data_AF-A0A830BB85-F1
#
_entry.id   AF-A0A830BB85-F1
#
_cell.length_a   1.000
_cell.length_b   1.000
_cell.length_c   1.000
_cell.angle_alpha   90.00
_cell.angle_beta   90.00
_cell.angle_gamma   90.00
#
_symmetry.space_group_name_H-M   'P 1'
#
loop_
_entity.id
_entity.type
_entity.pdbx_description
1 polymer ?
#
loop_
_entity_poly.entity_id
_entity_poly.type
_entity_poly.pdbx_seq_one_letter_code
_entity_poly.pdbx_strand_id
1 'polypeptide(L)'
;MQPHPSGLGPPVSLSEYVENMKKTALHLKSLSHKTRVVFLTCPPVEEAMIRQYFGNSLDKQERANEACRVYSDALVELCKQFDIKFIDIWTAFQNRQDWAAAYLRDVIHLS
;
A
#
# COMPACT_ATOMS: atom_id res chain seq x y z
N MET A 1 -11.79 -9.90 0.48
CA MET A 1 -11.01 -10.80 1.36
C MET A 1 -11.54 -10.69 2.77
N GLN A 2 -11.79 -11.82 3.43
CA GLN A 2 -12.07 -11.85 4.87
C GLN A 2 -10.80 -11.49 5.65
N PRO A 3 -10.90 -10.88 6.84
CA PRO A 3 -9.73 -10.65 7.70
C PRO A 3 -8.98 -11.95 7.97
N HIS A 4 -7.65 -11.90 8.05
CA HIS A 4 -6.88 -13.11 8.33
C HIS A 4 -7.27 -13.69 9.70
N PRO A 5 -7.57 -15.00 9.83
CA PRO A 5 -8.10 -15.59 11.06
C PRO A 5 -7.20 -15.43 12.29
N SER A 6 -5.90 -15.24 12.10
CA SER A 6 -4.96 -14.98 13.21
C SER A 6 -4.92 -13.53 13.69
N GLY A 7 -5.56 -12.60 12.96
CA GLY A 7 -5.43 -11.16 13.19
C GLY A 7 -4.09 -10.55 12.77
N LEU A 8 -3.22 -11.33 12.12
CA LEU A 8 -1.86 -10.92 11.76
C LEU A 8 -1.71 -10.51 10.27
N GLY A 9 -2.71 -10.74 9.42
CA GLY A 9 -2.76 -10.16 8.08
C GLY A 9 -3.02 -8.64 8.13
N PRO A 10 -3.22 -7.96 6.98
CA PRO A 10 -3.61 -6.55 6.99
C PRO A 10 -4.81 -6.36 7.94
N PRO A 11 -4.70 -5.48 8.96
CA PRO A 11 -5.71 -5.39 10.01
C PRO A 11 -7.08 -4.90 9.50
N VAL A 12 -7.12 -4.41 8.26
CA VAL A 12 -8.28 -3.85 7.59
C VAL A 12 -8.54 -4.65 6.31
N SER A 13 -9.77 -5.15 6.15
CA SER A 13 -10.17 -5.86 4.92
C SER A 13 -10.08 -4.95 3.69
N LEU A 14 -9.87 -5.51 2.49
CA LEU A 14 -9.77 -4.71 1.26
C LEU A 14 -10.98 -3.78 1.06
N SER A 15 -12.20 -4.28 1.32
CA SER A 15 -13.44 -3.49 1.19
C SER A 15 -13.49 -2.34 2.19
N GLU A 16 -13.07 -2.58 3.43
CA GLU A 16 -13.03 -1.55 4.46
C GLU A 16 -11.94 -0.52 4.17
N TYR A 17 -10.78 -0.96 3.68
CA TYR A 17 -9.71 -0.08 3.21
C TYR A 17 -10.21 0.87 2.13
N VAL A 18 -10.85 0.36 1.07
CA VAL A 18 -11.39 1.19 -0.02
C VAL A 18 -12.40 2.20 0.50
N GLU A 19 -13.32 1.78 1.37
CA GLU A 19 -14.32 2.69 1.94
C GLU A 19 -13.68 3.76 2.86
N ASN A 20 -12.66 3.39 3.64
CA ASN A 20 -11.91 4.34 4.47
C ASN A 20 -11.15 5.36 3.62
N MET A 21 -10.48 4.92 2.56
CA MET A 21 -9.75 5.81 1.64
C MET A 21 -10.71 6.77 0.92
N LYS A 22 -11.90 6.28 0.52
CA LYS A 22 -12.95 7.10 -0.08
C LYS A 22 -13.45 8.18 0.88
N LYS A 23 -13.78 7.81 2.14
CA LYS A 23 -14.21 8.75 3.17
C LYS A 23 -13.14 9.82 3.43
N THR A 24 -11.88 9.44 3.55
CA THR A 24 -10.76 10.37 3.70
C THR A 24 -10.68 11.35 2.54
N ALA A 25 -10.70 10.86 1.30
CA ALA A 25 -10.59 11.73 0.12
C ALA A 25 -11.74 12.74 0.02
N LEU A 26 -12.98 12.27 0.21
CA LEU A 26 -14.16 13.12 0.13
C LEU A 26 -14.17 14.16 1.26
N HIS A 27 -13.77 13.77 2.47
CA HIS A 27 -13.63 14.71 3.57
C HIS A 27 -12.60 15.79 3.26
N LEU A 28 -11.40 15.43 2.81
CA LEU A 28 -10.35 16.40 2.47
C LEU A 28 -10.79 17.35 1.35
N LYS A 29 -11.45 16.85 0.29
CA LYS A 29 -12.01 17.68 -0.78
C LYS A 29 -13.10 18.64 -0.27
N SER A 30 -13.87 18.25 0.74
CA SER A 30 -14.93 19.10 1.32
C SER A 30 -14.41 20.29 2.13
N LEU A 31 -13.18 20.20 2.66
CA LEU A 31 -12.60 21.23 3.52
C LEU A 31 -12.08 22.45 2.73
N SER A 32 -11.69 22.26 1.45
CA SER A 32 -11.12 23.33 0.63
C SER A 32 -11.09 22.99 -0.85
N HIS A 33 -11.68 23.86 -1.68
CA HIS A 33 -11.61 23.77 -3.14
C HIS A 33 -10.22 24.09 -3.72
N LYS A 34 -9.30 24.63 -2.92
CA LYS A 34 -7.91 24.94 -3.35
C LYS A 34 -6.93 23.81 -3.03
N THR A 35 -7.30 22.89 -2.13
CA THR A 35 -6.44 21.80 -1.70
C THR A 35 -6.42 20.71 -2.77
N ARG A 36 -5.22 20.35 -3.23
CA ARG A 36 -5.03 19.22 -4.15
C ARG A 36 -4.78 17.97 -3.31
N VAL A 37 -5.61 16.95 -3.50
CA VAL A 37 -5.45 15.65 -2.86
C VAL A 37 -4.77 14.70 -3.84
N VAL A 38 -3.65 14.13 -3.42
CA VAL A 38 -2.92 13.10 -4.16
C VAL A 38 -2.75 11.90 -3.25
N PHE A 39 -3.18 10.73 -3.69
CA PHE A 39 -2.89 9.48 -2.98
C PHE A 39 -1.63 8.82 -3.51
N LEU A 40 -0.91 8.15 -2.61
CA LEU A 40 0.24 7.33 -2.95
C LEU A 40 -0.11 5.89 -2.58
N THR A 41 0.08 4.95 -3.52
CA THR A 41 -0.10 3.52 -3.21
C THR A 41 0.99 3.04 -2.25
N CYS A 42 0.78 1.90 -1.59
CA CYS A 42 1.84 1.34 -0.76
C CYS A 42 3.03 0.92 -1.62
N PRO A 43 4.28 1.07 -1.12
CA PRO A 43 5.43 0.58 -1.85
C PRO A 43 5.41 -0.95 -1.94
N PRO A 44 6.10 -1.52 -2.94
CA PRO A 44 6.33 -2.96 -2.99
C PRO A 44 7.21 -3.39 -1.81
N VAL A 45 7.10 -4.66 -1.42
CA VAL A 45 7.94 -5.27 -0.37
C VAL A 45 8.71 -6.44 -0.97
N GLU A 46 9.90 -6.73 -0.42
CA GLU A 46 10.75 -7.85 -0.87
C GLU A 46 10.83 -8.90 0.24
N GLU A 47 10.10 -10.00 0.08
CA GLU A 47 9.95 -11.04 1.08
C GLU A 47 11.30 -11.67 1.48
N ALA A 48 12.23 -11.83 0.52
CA ALA A 48 13.55 -12.37 0.81
C ALA A 48 14.34 -11.44 1.76
N MET A 49 14.25 -10.13 1.53
CA MET A 49 14.88 -9.12 2.38
C MET A 49 14.18 -9.02 3.75
N ILE A 50 12.84 -9.10 3.80
CA ILE A 50 12.08 -9.20 5.05
C ILE A 50 12.56 -10.38 5.89
N ARG A 51 12.69 -11.55 5.30
CA ARG A 51 13.17 -12.74 6.00
C ARG A 51 14.62 -12.62 6.44
N GLN A 52 15.47 -11.97 5.64
CA GLN A 52 16.86 -11.72 6.01
C GLN A 52 16.98 -10.78 7.22
N TYR A 53 16.17 -9.72 7.29
CA TYR A 53 16.23 -8.72 8.34
C TYR A 53 15.52 -9.15 9.63
N PHE A 54 14.34 -9.77 9.50
CA PHE A 54 13.47 -10.10 10.64
C PHE A 54 13.43 -11.59 10.99
N GLY A 55 14.14 -12.45 10.25
CA GLY A 55 14.06 -13.90 10.41
C GLY A 55 12.62 -14.39 10.23
N ASN A 56 12.18 -15.28 11.12
CA ASN A 56 10.82 -15.85 11.09
C ASN A 56 9.80 -15.02 11.89
N SER A 57 10.18 -13.85 12.43
CA SER A 57 9.33 -13.05 13.31
C SER A 57 8.07 -12.51 12.61
N LEU A 58 8.10 -12.42 11.28
CA LEU A 58 7.00 -11.88 10.46
C LEU A 58 6.30 -12.95 9.61
N ASP A 59 6.68 -14.23 9.71
CA ASP A 59 6.10 -15.31 8.90
C ASP A 59 4.58 -15.41 9.03
N LYS A 60 4.05 -15.07 10.20
CA LYS A 60 2.61 -15.10 10.48
C LYS A 60 1.87 -13.84 10.02
N GLN A 61 2.57 -12.79 9.59
CA GLN A 61 1.97 -11.49 9.24
C GLN A 61 1.53 -11.35 7.78
N GLU A 62 1.67 -12.41 6.96
CA GLU A 62 1.27 -12.43 5.54
C GLU A 62 1.72 -11.18 4.76
N ARG A 63 2.94 -10.68 5.04
CA ARG A 63 3.52 -9.53 4.34
C ARG A 63 4.11 -9.97 3.01
N ALA A 64 3.25 -10.05 1.99
CA ALA A 64 3.64 -10.40 0.63
C ALA A 64 3.53 -9.19 -0.31
N ASN A 65 4.40 -9.12 -1.31
CA ASN A 65 4.36 -8.10 -2.35
C ASN A 65 3.03 -8.15 -3.13
N GLU A 66 2.49 -9.35 -3.32
CA GLU A 66 1.17 -9.57 -3.92
C GLU A 66 0.04 -8.94 -3.09
N ALA A 67 0.12 -8.97 -1.75
CA ALA A 67 -0.86 -8.29 -0.91
C ALA A 67 -0.76 -6.76 -1.08
N CYS A 68 0.46 -6.20 -1.16
CA CYS A 68 0.65 -4.79 -1.50
C CYS A 68 0.04 -4.43 -2.86
N ARG A 69 0.21 -5.29 -3.88
CA ARG A 69 -0.36 -5.09 -5.20
C ARG A 69 -1.88 -4.96 -5.16
N VAL A 70 -2.57 -5.89 -4.49
CA VAL A 70 -4.04 -5.89 -4.42
C VAL A 70 -4.59 -4.61 -3.78
N TYR A 71 -3.96 -4.12 -2.70
CA TYR A 71 -4.38 -2.87 -2.07
C TYR A 71 -4.03 -1.64 -2.92
N SER A 72 -2.89 -1.67 -3.63
CA SER A 72 -2.47 -0.63 -4.56
C SER A 72 -3.44 -0.50 -5.74
N ASP A 73 -3.79 -1.62 -6.38
CA ASP A 73 -4.74 -1.68 -7.49
C ASP A 73 -6.10 -1.13 -7.07
N ALA A 74 -6.61 -1.54 -5.90
CA ALA A 74 -7.88 -1.04 -5.38
C ALA A 74 -7.88 0.48 -5.10
N LEU A 75 -6.76 1.01 -4.59
CA LEU A 75 -6.62 2.46 -4.39
C LEU A 75 -6.59 3.20 -5.73
N VAL A 76 -5.89 2.67 -6.73
CA VAL A 76 -5.80 3.23 -8.09
C VAL A 76 -7.18 3.26 -8.74
N GLU A 77 -7.95 2.17 -8.65
CA GLU A 77 -9.32 2.10 -9.18
C GLU A 77 -10.24 3.12 -8.51
N LEU A 78 -10.20 3.22 -7.18
CA LEU A 78 -10.94 4.23 -6.44
C LEU A 78 -10.57 5.65 -6.90
N CYS A 79 -9.28 5.93 -7.06
CA CYS A 79 -8.81 7.24 -7.51
C CYS A 79 -9.32 7.59 -8.90
N LYS A 80 -9.31 6.63 -9.83
CA LYS A 80 -9.87 6.79 -11.17
C LYS A 80 -11.38 7.07 -11.11
N GLN A 81 -12.13 6.35 -10.27
CA GLN A 81 -13.58 6.50 -10.13
C GLN A 81 -13.99 7.89 -9.62
N PHE A 82 -13.23 8.47 -8.69
CA PHE A 82 -13.58 9.74 -8.01
C PHE A 82 -12.77 10.96 -8.49
N ASP A 83 -12.05 10.83 -9.62
CA ASP A 83 -11.08 11.81 -10.14
C ASP A 83 -10.20 12.39 -9.01
N ILE A 84 -9.53 11.48 -8.31
CA ILE A 84 -8.49 11.80 -7.33
C ILE A 84 -7.15 11.52 -8.01
N LYS A 85 -6.19 12.42 -7.87
CA LYS A 85 -4.86 12.20 -8.43
C LYS A 85 -4.13 11.16 -7.58
N PHE A 86 -3.31 10.35 -8.23
CA PHE A 86 -2.57 9.31 -7.53
C PHE A 86 -1.17 9.11 -8.11
N ILE A 87 -0.29 8.55 -7.30
CA ILE A 87 1.02 8.05 -7.70
C ILE A 87 1.04 6.56 -7.34
N ASP A 88 1.16 5.72 -8.35
CA ASP A 88 1.28 4.28 -8.16
C ASP A 88 2.74 3.91 -7.87
N ILE A 89 3.12 4.01 -6.59
CA ILE A 89 4.46 3.69 -6.08
C ILE A 89 4.78 2.21 -6.33
N TRP A 90 3.83 1.31 -6.07
CA TRP A 90 4.00 -0.14 -6.24
C TRP A 90 4.55 -0.48 -7.63
N THR A 91 3.90 0.03 -8.68
CA THR A 91 4.35 -0.17 -10.07
C THR A 91 5.62 0.64 -10.37
N ALA A 92 5.67 1.91 -9.94
CA ALA A 92 6.77 2.82 -10.30
C ALA A 92 8.13 2.32 -9.83
N PHE A 93 8.20 1.76 -8.62
CA PHE A 93 9.45 1.28 -8.03
C PHE A 93 10.02 0.07 -8.77
N GLN A 94 9.16 -0.85 -9.20
CA GLN A 94 9.55 -2.10 -9.82
C GLN A 94 10.05 -1.94 -11.28
N ASN A 95 10.05 -0.73 -11.83
CA ASN A 95 10.70 -0.44 -13.12
C ASN A 95 12.24 -0.49 -13.07
N ARG A 96 12.82 -0.73 -11.88
CA ARG A 96 14.25 -0.91 -11.64
C ARG A 96 14.48 -2.29 -11.06
N GLN A 97 15.50 -3.03 -11.50
CA GLN A 97 15.76 -4.40 -11.00
C GLN A 97 16.17 -4.44 -9.52
N ASP A 98 17.02 -3.52 -9.08
CA ASP A 98 17.53 -3.42 -7.71
C ASP A 98 16.70 -2.46 -6.84
N TRP A 99 15.42 -2.27 -7.16
CA TRP A 99 14.51 -1.32 -6.50
C TRP A 99 14.49 -1.47 -4.97
N ALA A 100 14.51 -2.71 -4.46
CA ALA A 100 14.43 -2.96 -3.02
C ALA A 100 15.68 -2.44 -2.29
N ALA A 101 16.87 -2.74 -2.83
CA ALA A 101 18.12 -2.22 -2.29
C ALA A 101 18.30 -0.71 -2.53
N ALA A 102 17.75 -0.19 -3.63
CA ALA A 102 17.87 1.20 -4.01
C ALA A 102 16.95 2.15 -3.22
N TYR A 103 15.77 1.68 -2.82
CA TYR A 103 14.73 2.53 -2.26
C TYR A 103 14.32 2.19 -0.83
N LEU A 104 14.68 1.02 -0.28
CA LEU A 104 14.26 0.61 1.07
C LEU A 104 15.42 0.64 2.07
N ARG A 105 15.19 1.23 3.24
CA ARG A 105 16.18 1.31 4.34
C ARG A 105 16.21 0.06 5.21
N ASP A 106 15.04 -0.37 5.65
CA ASP A 106 14.82 -1.52 6.54
C ASP A 106 13.79 -2.46 5.93
N VAL A 107 13.80 -2.53 4.58
CA VAL A 107 12.97 -3.41 3.75
C VAL A 107 11.46 -3.11 3.81
N ILE A 108 11.06 -2.07 4.55
CA ILE A 108 9.66 -1.61 4.70
C ILE A 108 9.56 -0.10 4.47
N HIS A 109 10.51 0.68 5.00
CA HIS A 109 10.53 2.14 4.89
C HIS A 109 11.44 2.61 3.76
N LEU A 110 11.05 3.71 3.12
CA LEU A 110 11.85 4.38 2.10
C LEU A 110 13.16 4.94 2.71
N SER A 111 14.26 4.85 1.95
CA SER A 111 15.59 5.37 2.31
C SER A 111 15.70 6.89 2.29
#